data_AF-A0A5V6JAQ8-F1
#
_entry.id   AF-A0A5V6JAQ8-F1
#
_cell.length_a   1.000
_cell.length_b   1.000
_cell.length_c   1.000
_cell.angle_alpha   90.00
_cell.angle_beta   90.00
_cell.angle_gamma   90.00
#
_symmetry.space_group_name_H-M   'P 1'
#
loop_
_entity.id
_entity.type
_entity.pdbx_description
1 polymer ?
#
loop_
_entity_poly.entity_id
_entity_poly.type
_entity_poly.pdbx_seq_one_letter_code
_entity_poly.pdbx_strand_id
1 'polypeptide(L)'
;KNTLSGSGSLVKTGTGELTLSGDNTYSGGTTISDGTLIAASVNALGSGDIDNSGVLKVGEGELKNTLFGSGSLVKTGTGVLTLSGDNTYSGGTTISDGTLIADHADSLGSGDIDNSGVLKVGEGEL
;
A
#
# COMPACT_ATOMS: atom_id res chain seq x y z
N LYS A 1 -5.02 -4.07 20.04
CA LYS A 1 -4.05 -4.02 18.93
C LYS A 1 -3.37 -5.37 18.87
N ASN A 2 -3.52 -6.11 17.77
CA ASN A 2 -2.83 -7.39 17.59
C ASN A 2 -1.56 -7.13 16.79
N THR A 3 -0.45 -7.72 17.22
CA THR A 3 0.84 -7.69 16.52
C THR A 3 1.06 -9.05 15.88
N LEU A 4 1.28 -9.09 14.58
CA LEU A 4 1.67 -10.26 13.80
C LEU A 4 3.20 -10.27 13.67
N SER A 5 3.82 -11.43 13.88
CA SER A 5 5.28 -11.59 13.86
C SER A 5 5.67 -12.97 13.31
N GLY A 6 6.93 -13.11 12.90
CA GLY A 6 7.50 -14.37 12.39
C GLY A 6 7.49 -14.47 10.87
N SER A 7 7.82 -15.62 10.31
CA SER A 7 7.95 -15.81 8.85
C SER A 7 6.64 -16.11 8.12
N GLY A 8 5.51 -16.15 8.83
CA GLY A 8 4.20 -16.41 8.24
C GLY A 8 3.73 -15.26 7.34
N SER A 9 2.79 -15.59 6.44
CA SER A 9 2.15 -14.62 5.53
C SER A 9 0.75 -14.24 6.02
N LEU A 10 0.29 -13.04 5.66
CA LEU A 10 -1.09 -12.62 5.85
C LEU A 10 -1.88 -12.82 4.55
N VAL A 11 -3.03 -13.48 4.61
CA VAL A 11 -3.94 -13.61 3.47
C VAL A 11 -5.29 -13.02 3.84
N LYS A 12 -5.64 -11.89 3.22
CA LYS A 12 -6.95 -11.23 3.35
C LYS A 12 -7.88 -11.74 2.25
N THR A 13 -8.92 -12.46 2.66
CA THR A 13 -9.99 -12.96 1.79
C THR A 13 -11.32 -12.27 2.08
N GLY A 14 -12.31 -12.49 1.21
CA GLY A 14 -13.65 -11.95 1.32
C GLY A 14 -13.76 -10.45 0.98
N THR A 15 -14.94 -10.01 0.61
CA THR A 15 -15.20 -8.66 0.09
C THR A 15 -15.18 -7.55 1.13
N GLY A 16 -15.16 -7.89 2.43
CA GLY A 16 -15.18 -6.92 3.53
C GLY A 16 -13.85 -6.22 3.78
N GLU A 17 -13.86 -5.31 4.76
CA GLU A 17 -12.66 -4.59 5.20
C GLU A 17 -11.95 -5.31 6.36
N LEU A 18 -10.61 -5.31 6.34
CA LEU A 18 -9.76 -5.70 7.47
C LEU A 18 -8.86 -4.53 7.84
N THR A 19 -8.88 -4.10 9.10
CA THR A 19 -7.98 -3.05 9.60
C THR A 19 -6.84 -3.63 10.41
N LEU A 20 -5.60 -3.34 10.02
CA LEU A 20 -4.39 -3.60 10.81
C LEU A 20 -4.00 -2.32 11.57
N SER A 21 -3.89 -2.43 12.89
CA SER A 21 -3.71 -1.28 13.80
C SER A 21 -2.55 -1.44 14.79
N GLY A 22 -1.90 -2.61 14.81
CA GLY A 22 -0.69 -2.86 15.59
C GLY A 22 0.53 -2.86 14.70
N ASP A 23 1.69 -2.52 15.27
CA ASP A 23 2.97 -2.62 14.56
C ASP A 23 3.29 -4.09 14.33
N ASN A 24 3.49 -4.45 13.07
CA ASN A 24 3.65 -5.83 12.64
C ASN A 24 5.08 -6.07 12.16
N THR A 25 5.61 -7.25 12.45
CA THR A 25 6.99 -7.66 12.12
C THR A 25 7.03 -9.00 11.39
N TYR A 26 5.91 -9.44 10.83
CA TYR A 26 5.90 -10.64 10.00
C TYR A 26 6.69 -10.38 8.71
N SER A 27 7.50 -11.34 8.32
CA SER A 27 8.38 -11.23 7.14
C SER A 27 7.86 -11.97 5.92
N GLY A 28 6.82 -12.79 6.06
CA GLY A 28 6.10 -13.35 4.92
C GLY A 28 5.32 -12.27 4.16
N GLY A 29 4.85 -12.61 2.97
CA GLY A 29 4.09 -11.71 2.12
C GLY A 29 2.70 -11.37 2.68
N THR A 30 2.08 -10.36 2.08
CA THR A 30 0.66 -10.03 2.28
C THR A 30 -0.09 -10.25 0.98
N THR A 31 -1.10 -11.12 0.99
CA THR A 31 -2.01 -11.30 -0.15
C THR A 31 -3.37 -10.70 0.17
N ILE A 32 -3.86 -9.82 -0.69
CA ILE A 32 -5.22 -9.26 -0.64
C ILE A 32 -5.98 -9.85 -1.82
N SER A 33 -6.65 -10.98 -1.60
CA SER A 33 -7.38 -11.66 -2.68
C SER A 33 -8.65 -10.93 -3.08
N ASP A 34 -9.30 -10.24 -2.13
CA ASP A 34 -10.52 -9.46 -2.36
C ASP A 34 -10.77 -8.47 -1.19
N GLY A 35 -11.68 -7.52 -1.39
CA GLY A 35 -12.10 -6.53 -0.42
C GLY A 35 -11.03 -5.47 -0.15
N THR A 36 -10.94 -5.02 1.11
CA THR A 36 -10.03 -3.94 1.50
C THR A 36 -9.16 -4.32 2.68
N LEU A 37 -7.85 -4.07 2.58
CA LEU A 37 -6.93 -4.04 3.70
C LEU A 37 -6.63 -2.58 4.06
N ILE A 38 -6.79 -2.21 5.33
CA ILE A 38 -6.58 -0.85 5.84
C ILE A 38 -5.42 -0.85 6.81
N ALA A 39 -4.40 -0.04 6.53
CA ALA A 39 -3.26 0.22 7.39
C ALA A 39 -3.12 1.72 7.64
N ALA A 40 -3.38 2.18 8.87
CA ALA A 40 -3.26 3.61 9.19
C ALA A 40 -1.81 4.11 9.04
N SER A 41 -0.83 3.24 9.25
CA SER A 41 0.59 3.46 8.99
C SER A 41 1.18 2.21 8.33
N VAL A 42 2.20 2.36 7.51
CA VAL A 42 2.97 1.24 6.93
C VAL A 42 3.50 0.27 7.98
N ASN A 43 3.74 0.71 9.22
CA ASN A 43 4.18 -0.16 10.32
C ASN A 43 3.14 -1.25 10.66
N ALA A 44 1.89 -1.06 10.25
CA ALA A 44 0.85 -2.07 10.39
C ALA A 44 0.92 -3.16 9.30
N LEU A 45 1.83 -3.06 8.34
CA LEU A 45 2.12 -4.08 7.34
C LEU A 45 3.39 -4.84 7.73
N GLY A 46 3.57 -6.04 7.16
CA GLY A 46 4.82 -6.79 7.27
C GLY A 46 5.88 -6.29 6.30
N SER A 47 7.05 -6.93 6.30
CA SER A 47 8.17 -6.54 5.43
C SER A 47 8.20 -7.26 4.08
N GLY A 48 7.38 -8.31 3.89
CA GLY A 48 7.32 -9.08 2.64
C GLY A 48 6.47 -8.41 1.56
N ASP A 49 6.60 -8.86 0.32
CA ASP A 49 5.86 -8.29 -0.82
C ASP A 49 4.34 -8.35 -0.64
N ILE A 50 3.63 -7.46 -1.34
CA ILE A 50 2.18 -7.33 -1.30
C ILE A 50 1.58 -7.70 -2.65
N ASP A 51 0.90 -8.84 -2.69
CA ASP A 51 0.05 -9.26 -3.82
C ASP A 51 -1.36 -8.71 -3.61
N ASN A 52 -1.73 -7.66 -4.36
CA ASN A 52 -2.99 -6.98 -4.21
C ASN A 52 -3.88 -7.22 -5.43
N SER A 53 -4.99 -7.93 -5.22
CA SER A 53 -6.11 -8.04 -6.17
C SER A 53 -7.36 -7.26 -5.73
N GLY A 54 -7.31 -6.59 -4.57
CA GLY A 54 -8.40 -5.78 -4.01
C GLY A 54 -8.01 -4.31 -3.84
N VAL A 55 -8.21 -3.77 -2.64
CA VAL A 55 -7.84 -2.40 -2.29
C VAL A 55 -6.91 -2.40 -1.08
N LEU A 56 -5.76 -1.75 -1.21
CA LEU A 56 -4.87 -1.44 -0.09
C LEU A 56 -5.04 0.04 0.28
N LYS A 57 -5.57 0.34 1.47
CA LYS A 57 -5.62 1.71 2.02
C LYS A 57 -4.46 1.92 2.98
N VAL A 58 -3.62 2.93 2.73
CA VAL A 58 -2.48 3.29 3.59
C VAL A 58 -2.56 4.75 4.00
N GLY A 59 -2.36 5.04 5.29
CA GLY A 59 -2.41 6.41 5.81
C GLY A 59 -1.10 7.18 5.65
N GLU A 60 0.00 6.62 6.14
CA GLU A 60 1.30 7.30 6.18
C GLU A 60 2.49 6.34 6.36
N GLY A 61 3.70 6.85 6.13
CA GLY A 61 4.98 6.16 6.32
C GLY A 61 5.69 5.85 5.00
N GLU A 62 6.68 4.97 5.03
CA GLU A 62 7.45 4.56 3.86
C GLU A 62 7.13 3.10 3.49
N LEU A 63 6.49 2.90 2.34
CA LEU A 63 6.15 1.58 1.81
C LEU A 63 7.31 1.08 0.95
N LYS A 64 8.18 0.28 1.57
CA LYS A 64 9.32 -0.39 0.93
C LYS A 64 8.95 -1.69 0.24
N ASN A 65 7.77 -2.22 0.54
CA ASN A 65 7.29 -3.47 -0.02
C ASN A 65 7.09 -3.32 -1.54
N THR A 66 7.40 -4.37 -2.29
CA THR A 66 6.94 -4.51 -3.67
C THR A 66 5.42 -4.67 -3.64
N LEU A 67 4.67 -3.72 -4.19
CA LEU A 67 3.24 -3.84 -4.41
C LEU A 67 2.97 -4.24 -5.86
N PHE A 68 2.30 -5.37 -6.06
CA PHE A 68 1.95 -5.88 -7.39
C PHE A 68 0.52 -6.42 -7.44
N GLY A 69 0.05 -6.76 -8.65
CA GLY A 69 -1.29 -7.33 -8.87
C GLY A 69 -2.29 -6.35 -9.50
N SER A 70 -3.54 -6.78 -9.66
CA SER A 70 -4.58 -6.00 -10.35
C SER A 70 -5.32 -5.00 -9.45
N GLY A 71 -5.02 -5.00 -8.16
CA GLY A 71 -5.67 -4.15 -7.16
C GLY A 71 -5.18 -2.71 -7.17
N SER A 72 -5.89 -1.87 -6.41
CA SER A 72 -5.61 -0.43 -6.29
C SER A 72 -4.93 -0.08 -4.96
N LEU A 73 -4.16 1.01 -4.99
CA LEU A 73 -3.62 1.68 -3.82
C LEU A 73 -4.44 2.93 -3.51
N VAL A 74 -4.81 3.13 -2.25
CA VAL A 74 -5.49 4.34 -1.79
C VAL A 74 -4.69 4.97 -0.65
N LYS A 75 -4.12 6.15 -0.92
CA LYS A 75 -3.52 7.01 0.11
C LYS A 75 -4.64 7.73 0.86
N THR A 76 -4.70 7.49 2.16
CA THR A 76 -5.66 8.09 3.10
C THR A 76 -4.96 8.95 4.15
N GLY A 77 -5.72 9.70 4.95
CA GLY A 77 -5.18 10.50 6.05
C GLY A 77 -4.31 11.69 5.60
N THR A 78 -4.10 12.64 6.51
CA THR A 78 -3.40 13.90 6.22
C THR A 78 -1.88 13.76 6.14
N GLY A 79 -1.34 12.60 6.53
CA GLY A 79 0.10 12.33 6.59
C GLY A 79 0.76 12.16 5.22
N VAL A 80 2.05 11.82 5.24
CA VAL A 80 2.85 11.55 4.04
C VAL A 80 3.03 10.04 3.89
N LEU A 81 2.75 9.53 2.68
CA LEU A 81 3.14 8.18 2.27
C LEU A 81 4.22 8.29 1.21
N THR A 82 5.34 7.61 1.41
CA THR A 82 6.40 7.46 0.41
C THR A 82 6.35 6.05 -0.15
N LEU A 83 6.36 5.93 -1.48
CA LEU A 83 6.53 4.67 -2.21
C LEU A 83 7.99 4.57 -2.66
N SER A 84 8.69 3.58 -2.12
CA SER A 84 10.11 3.31 -2.43
C SER A 84 10.36 1.87 -2.91
N GLY A 85 9.33 1.02 -2.92
CA GLY A 85 9.38 -0.32 -3.52
C GLY A 85 9.20 -0.32 -5.05
N ASP A 86 9.64 -1.39 -5.70
CA ASP A 86 9.54 -1.63 -7.14
C ASP A 86 8.11 -2.05 -7.53
N ASN A 87 7.21 -1.09 -7.65
CA ASN A 87 5.79 -1.37 -7.76
C ASN A 87 5.33 -1.72 -9.18
N THR A 88 4.46 -2.72 -9.32
CA THR A 88 3.93 -3.19 -10.63
C THR A 88 2.41 -3.40 -10.63
N TYR A 89 1.70 -2.89 -9.62
CA TYR A 89 0.24 -2.98 -9.58
C TYR A 89 -0.41 -2.18 -10.72
N SER A 90 -1.58 -2.63 -11.17
CA SER A 90 -2.27 -2.05 -12.34
C SER A 90 -3.64 -1.46 -12.05
N GLY A 91 -4.18 -1.62 -10.84
CA GLY A 91 -5.52 -1.11 -10.48
C GLY A 91 -5.60 0.40 -10.23
N GLY A 92 -4.50 1.13 -10.37
CA GLY A 92 -4.43 2.58 -10.19
C GLY A 92 -4.19 3.04 -8.76
N THR A 93 -4.02 4.35 -8.61
CA THR A 93 -3.69 5.03 -7.35
C THR A 93 -4.70 6.14 -7.06
N THR A 94 -5.33 6.10 -5.89
CA THR A 94 -6.16 7.21 -5.39
C THR A 94 -5.45 7.91 -4.24
N ILE A 95 -5.31 9.24 -4.32
CA ILE A 95 -4.81 10.08 -3.23
C ILE A 95 -6.00 10.85 -2.69
N SER A 96 -6.66 10.30 -1.67
CA SER A 96 -7.85 10.90 -1.08
C SER A 96 -7.54 12.10 -0.20
N ASP A 97 -6.37 12.10 0.46
CA ASP A 97 -5.90 13.20 1.32
C ASP A 97 -4.37 13.11 1.57
N GLY A 98 -3.78 14.19 2.05
CA GLY A 98 -2.37 14.28 2.41
C GLY A 98 -1.43 14.32 1.21
N THR A 99 -0.24 13.74 1.36
CA THR A 99 0.80 13.69 0.31
C THR A 99 1.21 12.26 0.01
N LEU A 100 1.23 11.91 -1.28
CA LEU A 100 1.94 10.75 -1.80
C LEU A 100 3.26 11.22 -2.42
N ILE A 101 4.36 10.60 -2.01
CA ILE A 101 5.67 10.75 -2.63
C ILE A 101 5.99 9.44 -3.34
N ALA A 102 6.29 9.49 -4.63
CA ALA A 102 6.92 8.40 -5.36
C ALA A 102 8.40 8.73 -5.52
N ASP A 103 9.30 7.88 -4.98
CA ASP A 103 10.74 8.14 -5.04
C ASP A 103 11.24 8.21 -6.50
N HIS A 104 10.63 7.41 -7.37
CA HIS A 104 10.78 7.46 -8.82
C HIS A 104 9.40 7.30 -9.49
N ALA A 105 9.26 7.71 -10.76
CA ALA A 105 7.98 7.54 -11.46
C ALA A 105 7.53 6.06 -11.56
N ASP A 106 8.47 5.13 -11.69
CA ASP A 106 8.23 3.68 -11.69
C ASP A 106 7.94 3.09 -10.30
N SER A 107 8.07 3.88 -9.22
CA SER A 107 7.54 3.53 -7.91
C SER A 107 6.00 3.64 -7.86
N LEU A 108 5.36 4.16 -8.91
CA LEU A 108 3.92 4.11 -9.10
C LEU A 108 3.53 2.87 -9.90
N GLY A 109 2.29 2.43 -9.74
CA GLY A 109 1.71 1.41 -10.61
C GLY A 109 1.45 1.93 -12.03
N SER A 110 0.99 1.03 -12.90
CA SER A 110 0.66 1.34 -14.31
C SER A 110 -0.76 1.84 -14.54
N GLY A 111 -1.59 1.92 -13.49
CA GLY A 111 -2.97 2.38 -13.58
C GLY A 111 -3.13 3.88 -13.38
N ASP A 112 -4.33 4.38 -13.66
CA ASP A 112 -4.67 5.80 -13.54
C ASP A 112 -4.45 6.34 -12.12
N ILE A 113 -4.18 7.65 -12.03
CA ILE A 113 -4.01 8.37 -10.76
C ILE A 113 -5.18 9.34 -10.56
N ASP A 114 -5.96 9.12 -9.50
CA ASP A 114 -6.98 10.07 -9.01
C ASP A 114 -6.41 10.83 -7.81
N ASN A 115 -6.06 12.10 -8.00
CA ASN A 115 -5.40 12.91 -6.98
C ASN A 115 -6.30 14.04 -6.45
N SER A 116 -6.79 13.88 -5.22
CA SER A 116 -7.47 14.94 -4.43
C SER A 116 -6.56 15.55 -3.35
N GLY A 117 -5.30 15.10 -3.25
CA GLY A 117 -4.29 15.64 -2.34
C GLY A 117 -3.07 16.18 -3.10
N VAL A 118 -1.88 15.83 -2.62
CA VAL A 118 -0.61 16.19 -3.27
C VAL A 118 0.11 14.93 -3.74
N LEU A 119 0.41 14.85 -5.04
CA LEU A 119 1.39 13.91 -5.58
C LEU A 119 2.73 14.63 -5.76
N LYS A 120 3.80 14.04 -5.26
CA LYS A 120 5.18 14.40 -5.58
C LYS A 120 5.87 13.20 -6.21
N VAL A 121 6.54 13.42 -7.31
CA VAL A 121 7.32 12.38 -8.01
C VAL A 121 8.76 12.85 -8.01
N GLY A 122 9.69 11.94 -7.74
CA GLY A 122 11.12 12.16 -7.91
C GLY A 122 11.51 12.26 -9.38
N GLU A 123 12.62 11.64 -9.76
CA GLU A 123 13.07 11.62 -11.16
C GLU A 123 12.23 10.65 -12.02
N GLY A 124 12.04 10.98 -13.31
CA GLY A 124 11.30 10.16 -14.29
C GLY A 124 10.19 10.92 -15.03
N GLU A 125 9.62 10.29 -16.06
CA GLU A 125 8.39 10.74 -16.73
C GLU A 125 7.20 9.90 -16.22
N LEU A 126 6.04 10.54 -16.07
CA LEU A 126 4.77 9.90 -15.73
C LEU A 126 4.09 9.30 -16.97
#